data_AF-A0A7Y3C0H5-F1
#
_entry.id   AF-A0A7Y3C0H5-F1
#
_cell.length_a   1.000
_cell.length_b   1.000
_cell.length_c   1.000
_cell.angle_alpha   90.00
_cell.angle_beta   90.00
_cell.angle_gamma   90.00
#
_symmetry.space_group_name_H-M   'P 1'
#
loop_
_entity.id
_entity.type
_entity.pdbx_description
1 polymer ?
#
loop_
_entity_poly.entity_id
_entity_poly.type
_entity_poly.pdbx_seq_one_letter_code
_entity_poly.pdbx_strand_id
1 'polypeptide(L)'
;MPEVYLPPLSDELMPVMRDASADALAAVFEEARSAWAQTSPVGEPPSEWLEGIYLANAGDYSAVEGFWSGMADFVDRVRGINLASFDAALTAELQARAMVADQMDAVRERADSGFVAATPERTAVFDRFDALVEASLALHAFLVANQDQIEYAPAAAVTTDPVLEVNPATPAIREAMENLLDDVLASLTDLEALGGADGVTAEGLRSALRVRIQEAGVR
;
A
#
# COMPACT_ATOMS: atom_id res chain seq x y z
N MET A 1 -5.99 1.65 23.10
CA MET A 1 -4.74 2.31 23.53
C MET A 1 -5.06 3.41 24.53
N PRO A 2 -4.17 3.73 25.48
CA PRO A 2 -4.34 4.89 26.36
C PRO A 2 -4.41 6.18 25.53
N GLU A 3 -5.11 7.18 26.07
CA GLU A 3 -5.19 8.51 25.46
C GLU A 3 -3.78 9.14 25.41
N VAL A 4 -3.38 9.62 24.23
CA VAL A 4 -2.08 10.26 24.03
C VAL A 4 -2.25 11.76 24.26
N TYR A 5 -1.52 12.30 25.24
CA TYR A 5 -1.48 13.74 25.48
C TYR A 5 -0.77 14.45 24.33
N LEU A 6 -1.40 15.48 23.79
CA LEU A 6 -0.81 16.34 22.77
C LEU A 6 -0.42 17.67 23.43
N PRO A 7 0.88 17.97 23.59
CA PRO A 7 1.29 19.24 24.20
C PRO A 7 0.78 20.41 23.35
N PRO A 8 0.46 21.57 23.94
CA PRO A 8 0.04 22.72 23.13
C PRO A 8 1.23 23.26 22.31
N LEU A 9 0.95 23.67 21.08
CA LEU A 9 1.90 24.35 20.20
C LEU A 9 1.25 25.65 19.70
N SER A 10 2.01 26.72 19.52
CA SER A 10 1.46 27.99 19.08
C SER A 10 0.91 27.90 17.65
N ASP A 11 -0.09 28.72 17.33
CA ASP A 11 -0.70 28.76 16.00
C ASP A 11 0.32 29.07 14.87
N GLU A 12 1.39 29.80 15.20
CA GLU A 12 2.49 30.09 14.28
C GLU A 12 3.36 28.85 13.99
N LEU A 13 3.58 28.00 14.99
CA LEU A 13 4.45 26.83 14.87
C LEU A 13 3.70 25.59 14.33
N MET A 14 2.37 25.55 14.44
CA MET A 14 1.56 24.42 13.95
C MET A 14 1.74 24.14 12.45
N PRO A 15 1.67 25.12 11.53
CA PRO A 15 1.96 24.88 10.11
C PRO A 15 3.38 24.37 9.89
N VAL A 16 4.37 24.94 10.59
CA VAL A 16 5.78 24.55 10.45
C VAL A 16 5.99 23.10 10.89
N MET A 17 5.37 22.69 12.00
CA MET A 17 5.37 21.31 12.48
C MET A 17 4.76 20.37 11.44
N ARG A 18 3.61 20.71 10.86
CA ARG A 18 2.93 19.88 9.85
C ARG A 18 3.79 19.68 8.62
N ASP A 19 4.32 20.77 8.08
CA ASP A 19 5.18 20.72 6.89
C ASP A 19 6.45 19.90 7.16
N ALA A 20 7.14 20.16 8.29
CA ALA A 20 8.35 19.43 8.64
C ALA A 20 8.07 17.94 8.92
N SER A 21 6.92 17.62 9.51
CA SER A 21 6.51 16.23 9.75
C SER A 21 6.18 15.50 8.45
N ALA A 22 5.55 16.18 7.50
CA ALA A 22 5.26 15.62 6.18
C ALA A 22 6.54 15.31 5.40
N ASP A 23 7.51 16.22 5.42
CA ASP A 23 8.83 16.04 4.81
C ASP A 23 9.62 14.93 5.49
N ALA A 24 9.61 14.88 6.83
CA ALA A 24 10.26 13.82 7.60
C ALA A 24 9.68 12.44 7.28
N LEU A 25 8.35 12.30 7.22
CA LEU A 25 7.70 11.05 6.81
C LEU A 25 8.05 10.69 5.36
N ALA A 26 8.12 11.66 4.45
CA ALA A 26 8.53 11.42 3.07
C ALA A 26 9.97 10.87 3.01
N ALA A 27 10.88 11.45 3.78
CA ALA A 27 12.29 11.05 3.82
C ALA A 27 12.45 9.62 4.36
N VAL A 28 11.78 9.27 5.46
CA VAL A 28 11.86 7.91 6.03
C VAL A 28 11.18 6.89 5.12
N PHE A 29 10.07 7.26 4.47
CA PHE A 29 9.44 6.41 3.46
C PHE A 29 10.37 6.14 2.28
N GLU A 30 11.07 7.18 1.80
CA GLU A 30 12.01 7.07 0.69
C GLU A 30 13.24 6.22 1.04
N GLU A 31 13.70 6.28 2.29
CA GLU A 31 14.73 5.38 2.81
C GLU A 31 14.25 3.92 2.79
N ALA A 32 13.04 3.65 3.31
CA ALA A 32 12.45 2.31 3.31
C ALA A 32 12.30 1.77 1.87
N ARG A 33 11.83 2.61 0.95
CA ARG A 33 11.71 2.30 -0.49
C ARG A 33 13.07 1.98 -1.11
N SER A 34 14.07 2.81 -0.85
CA SER A 34 15.43 2.63 -1.38
C SER A 34 16.10 1.36 -0.85
N ALA A 35 15.91 1.04 0.42
CA ALA A 35 16.41 -0.19 1.03
C ALA A 35 15.71 -1.43 0.45
N TRP A 36 14.40 -1.36 0.23
CA TRP A 36 13.63 -2.43 -0.40
C TRP A 36 14.04 -2.65 -1.86
N ALA A 37 14.18 -1.60 -2.65
CA ALA A 37 14.54 -1.68 -4.08
C ALA A 37 15.91 -2.34 -4.31
N GLN A 38 16.82 -2.25 -3.33
CA GLN A 38 18.11 -2.93 -3.35
C GLN A 38 18.01 -4.44 -3.10
N THR A 39 16.98 -4.88 -2.37
CA THR A 39 16.82 -6.29 -1.96
C THR A 39 15.77 -7.04 -2.78
N SER A 40 14.77 -6.34 -3.32
CA SER A 40 13.68 -6.90 -4.12
C SER A 40 13.38 -5.94 -5.27
N PRO A 41 14.01 -6.12 -6.46
CA PRO A 41 13.59 -5.42 -7.66
C PRO A 41 12.28 -6.04 -8.14
N VAL A 42 11.17 -5.62 -7.52
CA VAL A 42 9.85 -6.10 -7.92
C VAL A 42 9.48 -5.42 -9.23
N GLY A 43 9.16 -6.24 -10.24
CA GLY A 43 8.63 -5.77 -11.52
C GLY A 43 7.23 -5.22 -11.38
N GLU A 44 6.57 -4.94 -12.49
CA GLU A 44 5.13 -4.69 -12.50
C GLU A 44 4.39 -6.01 -12.73
N PRO A 45 3.14 -6.16 -12.23
CA PRO A 45 2.32 -7.25 -12.70
C PRO A 45 2.15 -7.11 -14.23
N PRO A 46 2.05 -8.22 -14.96
CA PRO A 46 1.78 -8.21 -16.39
C PRO A 46 0.48 -7.45 -16.67
N SER A 47 0.39 -6.76 -17.81
CA SER A 47 -0.81 -6.02 -18.21
C SER A 47 -2.06 -6.90 -18.30
N GLU A 48 -1.87 -8.19 -18.54
CA GLU A 48 -2.89 -9.22 -18.62
C GLU A 48 -3.40 -9.65 -17.23
N TRP A 49 -2.86 -9.10 -16.13
CA TRP A 49 -3.31 -9.43 -14.79
C TRP A 49 -4.79 -9.04 -14.62
N LEU A 50 -5.58 -10.01 -14.14
CA LEU A 50 -7.05 -9.99 -14.10
C LEU A 50 -7.76 -10.12 -15.45
N GLU A 51 -7.07 -10.31 -16.58
CA GLU A 51 -7.71 -10.68 -17.85
C GLU A 51 -7.99 -12.18 -17.93
N GLY A 52 -8.90 -12.59 -18.84
CA GLY A 52 -9.27 -13.99 -18.99
C GLY A 52 -8.10 -14.93 -19.28
N ILE A 53 -7.10 -14.45 -20.04
CA ILE A 53 -5.90 -15.23 -20.35
C ILE A 53 -5.07 -15.53 -19.11
N TYR A 54 -4.99 -14.59 -18.16
CA TYR A 54 -4.35 -14.80 -16.86
C TYR A 54 -5.17 -15.77 -16.01
N LEU A 55 -6.49 -15.60 -15.94
CA LEU A 55 -7.37 -16.48 -15.17
C LEU A 55 -7.26 -17.94 -15.60
N ALA A 56 -7.06 -18.21 -16.89
CA ALA A 56 -6.90 -19.56 -17.42
C ALA A 56 -5.48 -20.12 -17.34
N ASN A 57 -4.44 -19.28 -17.21
CA ASN A 57 -3.03 -19.71 -17.33
C ASN A 57 -2.13 -19.16 -16.22
N ALA A 58 -2.65 -18.94 -15.01
CA ALA A 58 -1.95 -18.23 -13.94
C ALA A 58 -0.54 -18.75 -13.61
N GLY A 59 -0.26 -20.06 -13.78
CA GLY A 59 1.06 -20.66 -13.57
C GLY A 59 2.14 -20.17 -14.52
N ASP A 60 1.77 -19.63 -15.68
CA ASP A 60 2.71 -18.98 -16.61
C ASP A 60 3.09 -17.56 -16.14
N TYR A 61 2.37 -17.01 -15.16
CA TYR A 61 2.50 -15.64 -14.65
C TYR A 61 3.10 -15.58 -13.25
N SER A 62 4.23 -16.29 -13.03
CA SER A 62 4.99 -16.23 -11.76
C SER A 62 5.38 -14.81 -11.31
N ALA A 63 5.43 -13.85 -12.24
CA ALA A 63 5.64 -12.44 -11.94
C ALA A 63 4.54 -11.85 -11.03
N VAL A 64 3.31 -12.36 -11.08
CA VAL A 64 2.18 -11.90 -10.25
C VAL A 64 2.41 -12.26 -8.78
N GLU A 65 2.77 -13.51 -8.47
CA GLU A 65 3.12 -13.93 -7.11
C GLU A 65 4.32 -13.13 -6.58
N GLY A 66 5.37 -13.00 -7.40
CA GLY A 66 6.56 -12.22 -7.05
C GLY A 66 6.24 -10.74 -6.79
N PHE A 67 5.32 -10.16 -7.57
CA PHE A 67 4.86 -8.79 -7.38
C PHE A 67 4.19 -8.60 -6.02
N TRP A 68 3.15 -9.39 -5.74
CA TRP A 68 2.36 -9.23 -4.52
C TRP A 68 3.11 -9.61 -3.26
N SER A 69 3.95 -10.65 -3.31
CA SER A 69 4.84 -11.00 -2.20
C SER A 69 5.84 -9.88 -1.92
N GLY A 70 6.42 -9.29 -2.96
CA GLY A 70 7.33 -8.18 -2.82
C GLY A 70 6.65 -6.90 -2.32
N MET A 71 5.38 -6.68 -2.66
CA MET A 71 4.56 -5.61 -2.10
C MET A 71 4.25 -5.84 -0.61
N ALA A 72 3.98 -7.07 -0.19
CA ALA A 72 3.84 -7.44 1.22
C ALA A 72 5.10 -7.05 2.01
N ASP A 73 6.27 -7.45 1.52
CA ASP A 73 7.57 -7.10 2.12
C ASP A 73 7.77 -5.58 2.20
N PHE A 74 7.30 -4.84 1.20
CA PHE A 74 7.40 -3.39 1.18
C PHE A 74 6.50 -2.75 2.24
N VAL A 75 5.24 -3.17 2.34
CA VAL A 75 4.28 -2.70 3.35
C VAL A 75 4.83 -2.96 4.75
N ASP A 76 5.39 -4.14 5.00
CA ASP A 76 6.01 -4.49 6.29
C ASP A 76 7.21 -3.59 6.64
N ARG A 77 8.03 -3.22 5.65
CA ARG A 77 9.14 -2.29 5.87
C ARG A 77 8.66 -0.89 6.23
N VAL A 78 7.64 -0.39 5.53
CA VAL A 78 7.04 0.92 5.83
C VAL A 78 6.35 0.88 7.20
N ARG A 79 5.73 -0.24 7.58
CA ARG A 79 5.19 -0.47 8.92
C ARG A 79 6.26 -0.45 10.00
N GLY A 80 7.50 -0.83 9.65
CA GLY A 80 8.68 -0.74 10.51
C GLY A 80 9.15 0.69 10.82
N ILE A 81 8.61 1.71 10.13
CA ILE A 81 8.89 3.11 10.43
C ILE A 81 8.38 3.42 11.84
N ASN A 82 9.33 3.71 12.73
CA ASN A 82 9.06 3.93 14.14
C ASN A 82 9.33 5.38 14.54
N LEU A 83 8.97 5.70 15.79
CA LEU A 83 9.14 7.04 16.34
C LEU A 83 10.60 7.53 16.28
N ALA A 84 11.58 6.64 16.51
CA ALA A 84 12.99 7.04 16.50
C ALA A 84 13.48 7.45 15.10
N SER A 85 13.08 6.69 14.05
CA SER A 85 13.38 7.08 12.67
C SER A 85 12.67 8.38 12.27
N PHE A 86 11.42 8.55 12.70
CA PHE A 86 10.65 9.77 12.43
C PHE A 86 11.25 10.99 13.13
N ASP A 87 11.53 10.92 14.44
CA ASP A 87 12.13 12.03 15.21
C ASP A 87 13.51 12.43 14.66
N ALA A 88 14.33 11.45 14.24
CA ALA A 88 15.61 11.74 13.61
C ALA A 88 15.45 12.54 12.30
N ALA A 89 14.51 12.13 11.43
CA ALA A 89 14.22 12.83 10.20
C ALA A 89 13.60 14.21 10.45
N LEU A 90 12.67 14.32 11.41
CA LEU A 90 12.06 15.58 11.81
C LEU A 90 13.11 16.56 12.34
N THR A 91 14.03 16.09 13.18
CA THR A 91 15.13 16.89 13.69
C THR A 91 15.99 17.43 12.56
N ALA A 92 16.31 16.60 11.56
CA ALA A 92 17.06 17.04 10.39
C ALA A 92 16.31 18.12 9.59
N GLU A 93 15.00 17.97 9.39
CA GLU A 93 14.15 18.96 8.71
C GLU A 93 14.07 20.30 9.45
N LEU A 94 13.90 20.27 10.77
CA LEU A 94 13.84 21.49 11.59
C LEU A 94 15.19 22.23 11.61
N GLN A 95 16.30 21.48 11.62
CA GLN A 95 17.65 22.04 11.48
C GLN A 95 17.88 22.65 10.10
N ALA A 96 17.45 21.99 9.03
CA ALA A 96 17.55 22.51 7.66
C ALA A 96 16.78 23.84 7.50
N ARG A 97 15.69 24.01 8.26
CA ARG A 97 14.89 25.25 8.33
C ARG A 97 15.47 26.31 9.27
N ALA A 98 16.65 26.07 9.87
CA ALA A 98 17.32 26.96 10.81
C ALA A 98 16.45 27.38 12.01
N MET A 99 15.60 26.47 12.50
CA MET A 99 14.74 26.73 13.65
C MET A 99 15.56 26.92 14.94
N VAL A 100 15.10 27.83 15.81
CA VAL A 100 15.74 28.07 17.12
C VAL A 100 15.48 26.88 18.05
N ALA A 101 16.45 26.53 18.89
CA ALA A 101 16.42 25.34 19.75
C ALA A 101 15.13 25.21 20.58
N ASP A 102 14.72 26.26 21.29
CA ASP A 102 13.51 26.22 22.13
C ASP A 102 12.23 25.95 21.32
N GLN A 103 12.14 26.45 20.09
CA GLN A 103 11.01 26.19 19.20
C GLN A 103 11.06 24.76 18.64
N MET A 104 12.27 24.29 18.30
CA MET A 104 12.50 22.95 17.78
C MET A 104 12.07 21.89 18.80
N ASP A 105 12.41 22.06 20.08
CA ASP A 105 12.01 21.10 21.13
C ASP A 105 10.49 21.03 21.29
N ALA A 106 9.79 22.18 21.29
CA ALA A 106 8.32 22.20 21.37
C ALA A 106 7.65 21.57 20.14
N VAL A 107 8.19 21.83 18.94
CA VAL A 107 7.70 21.24 17.68
C VAL A 107 7.91 19.73 17.68
N ARG A 108 9.09 19.24 18.10
CA ARG A 108 9.40 17.81 18.19
C ARG A 108 8.50 17.10 19.18
N GLU A 109 8.36 17.61 20.40
CA GLU A 109 7.50 16.99 21.42
C GLU A 109 6.04 16.87 20.95
N ARG A 110 5.53 17.92 20.29
CA ARG A 110 4.19 17.91 19.67
C ARG A 110 4.10 16.88 18.55
N ALA A 111 5.07 16.84 17.67
CA ALA A 111 5.07 15.97 16.49
C ALA A 111 5.22 14.50 16.88
N ASP A 112 6.08 14.17 17.83
CA ASP A 112 6.24 12.82 18.37
C ASP A 112 4.94 12.32 19.00
N SER A 113 4.30 13.17 19.81
CA SER A 113 3.00 12.85 20.40
C SER A 113 1.94 12.64 19.32
N GLY A 114 1.91 13.50 18.30
CA GLY A 114 0.99 13.38 17.17
C GLY A 114 1.26 12.14 16.31
N PHE A 115 2.53 11.76 16.13
CA PHE A 115 2.93 10.52 15.45
C PHE A 115 2.40 9.31 16.21
N VAL A 116 2.61 9.23 17.53
CA VAL A 116 2.08 8.14 18.36
C VAL A 116 0.55 8.12 18.35
N ALA A 117 -0.09 9.28 18.48
CA ALA A 117 -1.55 9.41 18.49
C ALA A 117 -2.20 8.96 17.17
N ALA A 118 -1.50 9.10 16.05
CA ALA A 118 -1.98 8.71 14.72
C ALA A 118 -1.68 7.24 14.34
N THR A 119 -1.18 6.43 15.28
CA THR A 119 -0.91 5.00 15.05
C THR A 119 -2.15 4.22 14.56
N PRO A 120 -3.37 4.42 15.11
CA PRO A 120 -4.55 3.72 14.63
C PRO A 120 -4.87 4.01 13.16
N GLU A 121 -4.75 5.28 12.74
CA GLU A 121 -4.97 5.67 11.35
C GLU A 121 -3.96 5.02 10.40
N ARG A 122 -2.66 5.03 10.76
CA ARG A 122 -1.63 4.36 9.95
C ARG A 122 -1.86 2.84 9.90
N THR A 123 -2.28 2.22 11.00
CA THR A 123 -2.62 0.79 11.04
C THR A 123 -3.74 0.48 10.05
N ALA A 124 -4.81 1.29 10.05
CA ALA A 124 -5.91 1.11 9.10
C ALA A 124 -5.49 1.29 7.62
N VAL A 125 -4.47 2.11 7.33
CA VAL A 125 -3.87 2.20 5.99
C VAL A 125 -3.16 0.89 5.64
N PHE A 126 -2.32 0.38 6.55
CA PHE A 126 -1.59 -0.88 6.34
C PHE A 126 -2.53 -2.08 6.15
N ASP A 127 -3.57 -2.20 6.98
CA ASP A 127 -4.54 -3.30 6.90
C ASP A 127 -5.24 -3.38 5.53
N ARG A 128 -5.47 -2.23 4.87
CA ARG A 128 -6.06 -2.18 3.52
C ARG A 128 -5.10 -2.67 2.44
N PHE A 129 -3.82 -2.32 2.55
CA PHE A 129 -2.80 -2.83 1.65
C PHE A 129 -2.58 -4.34 1.85
N ASP A 130 -2.57 -4.80 3.10
CA ASP A 130 -2.50 -6.23 3.43
C ASP A 130 -3.69 -6.99 2.83
N ALA A 131 -4.91 -6.46 2.92
CA ALA A 131 -6.10 -7.08 2.34
C ALA A 131 -5.98 -7.24 0.81
N LEU A 132 -5.51 -6.21 0.10
CA LEU A 132 -5.28 -6.30 -1.35
C LEU A 132 -4.21 -7.36 -1.69
N VAL A 133 -3.10 -7.37 -0.96
CA VAL A 133 -2.00 -8.34 -1.14
C VAL A 133 -2.52 -9.76 -0.91
N GLU A 134 -3.22 -9.99 0.20
CA GLU A 134 -3.78 -11.29 0.57
C GLU A 134 -4.78 -11.78 -0.47
N ALA A 135 -5.74 -10.94 -0.87
CA ALA A 135 -6.73 -11.28 -1.90
C ALA A 135 -6.06 -11.63 -3.24
N SER A 136 -5.03 -10.86 -3.64
CA SER A 136 -4.32 -11.08 -4.90
C SER A 136 -3.50 -12.38 -4.90
N LEU A 137 -2.83 -12.69 -3.79
CA LEU A 137 -2.10 -13.94 -3.60
C LEU A 137 -3.04 -15.15 -3.50
N ALA A 138 -4.18 -15.01 -2.81
CA ALA A 138 -5.20 -16.04 -2.71
C ALA A 138 -5.80 -16.38 -4.08
N LEU A 139 -6.15 -15.36 -4.87
CA LEU A 139 -6.60 -15.54 -6.25
C LEU A 139 -5.53 -16.26 -7.07
N HIS A 140 -4.28 -15.80 -7.06
CA HIS A 140 -3.20 -16.42 -7.83
C HIS A 140 -3.01 -17.90 -7.46
N ALA A 141 -2.90 -18.21 -6.16
CA ALA A 141 -2.74 -19.57 -5.67
C ALA A 141 -3.90 -20.48 -6.06
N PHE A 142 -5.13 -19.98 -5.99
CA PHE A 142 -6.32 -20.71 -6.42
C PHE A 142 -6.28 -21.03 -7.93
N LEU A 143 -5.96 -20.04 -8.77
CA LEU A 143 -5.90 -20.21 -10.21
C LEU A 143 -4.80 -21.20 -10.61
N VAL A 144 -3.61 -21.11 -10.01
CA VAL A 144 -2.51 -22.07 -10.23
C VAL A 144 -2.95 -23.49 -9.85
N ALA A 145 -3.63 -23.67 -8.72
CA ALA A 145 -4.09 -24.98 -8.28
C ALA A 145 -5.19 -25.59 -9.18
N ASN A 146 -5.90 -24.78 -9.95
CA ASN A 146 -7.03 -25.20 -10.79
C ASN A 146 -6.81 -24.96 -12.30
N GLN A 147 -5.61 -24.59 -12.73
CA GLN A 147 -5.33 -24.16 -14.11
C GLN A 147 -5.77 -25.18 -15.16
N ASP A 148 -5.50 -26.47 -14.95
CA ASP A 148 -5.90 -27.56 -15.86
C ASP A 148 -7.43 -27.75 -15.99
N GLN A 149 -8.19 -27.04 -15.16
CA GLN A 149 -9.66 -27.06 -15.11
C GLN A 149 -10.28 -25.74 -15.54
N ILE A 150 -9.50 -24.79 -16.07
CA ILE A 150 -9.99 -23.48 -16.51
C ILE A 150 -9.53 -23.28 -17.95
N GLU A 151 -10.45 -23.40 -18.90
CA GLU A 151 -10.13 -23.15 -20.32
C GLU A 151 -10.27 -21.67 -20.65
N TYR A 152 -9.31 -21.12 -21.37
CA TYR A 152 -9.45 -19.79 -21.99
C TYR A 152 -10.36 -19.89 -23.23
N ALA A 153 -11.43 -19.11 -23.24
CA ALA A 153 -12.37 -19.01 -24.33
C ALA A 153 -12.62 -17.52 -24.64
N PRO A 154 -11.83 -16.89 -25.53
CA PRO A 154 -11.95 -15.46 -25.79
C PRO A 154 -13.38 -15.10 -26.21
N ALA A 155 -13.96 -14.10 -25.55
CA ALA A 155 -15.32 -13.69 -25.84
C ALA A 155 -15.44 -13.16 -27.28
N ALA A 156 -16.47 -13.60 -28.01
CA ALA A 156 -16.71 -13.18 -29.39
C ALA A 156 -17.18 -11.70 -29.53
N ALA A 157 -17.35 -11.00 -28.42
CA ALA A 157 -17.83 -9.62 -28.33
C ALA A 157 -16.96 -8.80 -27.38
N VAL A 158 -17.03 -7.47 -27.50
CA VAL A 158 -16.33 -6.48 -26.65
C VAL A 158 -16.93 -6.47 -25.24
N THR A 159 -16.77 -7.56 -24.49
CA THR A 159 -16.97 -7.56 -23.04
C THR A 159 -15.65 -7.25 -22.37
N THR A 160 -15.70 -6.50 -21.27
CA THR A 160 -14.53 -6.23 -20.41
C THR A 160 -14.55 -7.12 -19.17
N ASP A 161 -15.51 -8.04 -19.06
CA ASP A 161 -15.62 -8.98 -17.96
C ASP A 161 -14.72 -10.21 -18.24
N PRO A 162 -13.60 -10.37 -17.51
CA PRO A 162 -12.65 -11.45 -17.73
C PRO A 162 -13.23 -12.83 -17.36
N VAL A 163 -14.25 -12.88 -16.50
CA VAL A 163 -14.90 -14.15 -16.10
C VAL A 163 -15.68 -14.77 -17.26
N LEU A 164 -16.13 -13.95 -18.22
CA LEU A 164 -16.80 -14.42 -19.45
C LEU A 164 -15.83 -14.98 -20.48
N GLU A 165 -14.53 -14.72 -20.32
CA GLU A 165 -13.46 -15.23 -21.20
C GLU A 165 -12.89 -16.57 -20.73
N VAL A 166 -13.41 -17.12 -19.63
CA VAL A 166 -12.96 -18.40 -19.07
C VAL A 166 -14.11 -19.38 -18.88
N ASN A 167 -13.78 -20.66 -19.07
CA ASN A 167 -14.69 -21.78 -18.93
C ASN A 167 -14.17 -22.75 -17.86
N PRO A 168 -14.46 -22.51 -16.56
CA PRO A 168 -14.16 -23.45 -15.50
C PRO A 168 -14.91 -24.78 -15.68
N ALA A 169 -14.24 -25.90 -15.44
CA ALA A 169 -14.80 -27.25 -15.64
C ALA A 169 -15.99 -27.55 -14.72
N THR A 170 -16.13 -26.83 -13.60
CA THR A 170 -17.23 -27.01 -12.65
C THR A 170 -17.80 -25.68 -12.17
N PRO A 171 -19.10 -25.63 -11.77
CA PRO A 171 -19.69 -24.45 -11.15
C PRO A 171 -18.99 -24.01 -9.86
N ALA A 172 -18.46 -24.95 -9.07
CA ALA A 172 -17.77 -24.63 -7.83
C ALA A 172 -16.45 -23.87 -8.06
N ILE A 173 -15.69 -24.22 -9.11
CA ILE A 173 -14.48 -23.48 -9.49
C ILE A 173 -14.84 -22.09 -9.98
N ARG A 174 -15.92 -21.96 -10.77
CA ARG A 174 -16.44 -20.66 -11.21
C ARG A 174 -16.79 -19.75 -10.02
N GLU A 175 -17.61 -20.24 -9.10
CA GLU A 175 -18.04 -19.48 -7.91
C GLU A 175 -16.85 -19.06 -7.04
N ALA A 176 -15.90 -19.96 -6.78
CA ALA A 176 -14.70 -19.64 -6.00
C ALA A 176 -13.82 -18.58 -6.69
N MET A 177 -13.63 -18.68 -8.00
CA MET A 177 -12.89 -17.70 -8.79
C MET A 177 -13.57 -16.33 -8.79
N GLU A 178 -14.89 -16.28 -8.97
CA GLU A 178 -15.68 -15.04 -8.94
C GLU A 178 -15.58 -14.36 -7.57
N ASN A 179 -15.73 -15.11 -6.46
CA ASN A 179 -15.59 -14.56 -5.11
C ASN A 179 -14.17 -13.99 -4.86
N LEU A 180 -13.13 -14.70 -5.28
CA LEU A 180 -11.74 -14.22 -5.11
C LEU A 180 -11.44 -12.99 -5.98
N LEU A 181 -12.03 -12.91 -7.17
CA LEU A 181 -11.95 -11.72 -8.01
C LEU A 181 -12.69 -10.54 -7.36
N ASP A 182 -13.88 -10.78 -6.82
CA ASP A 182 -14.65 -9.77 -6.10
C ASP A 182 -13.86 -9.22 -4.89
N ASP A 183 -13.15 -10.08 -4.14
CA ASP A 183 -12.30 -9.66 -3.02
C ASP A 183 -11.13 -8.75 -3.48
N VAL A 184 -10.49 -9.08 -4.62
CA VAL A 184 -9.44 -8.24 -5.22
C VAL A 184 -10.02 -6.90 -5.67
N LEU A 185 -11.13 -6.92 -6.42
CA LEU A 185 -11.76 -5.71 -6.96
C LEU A 185 -12.32 -4.81 -5.85
N ALA A 186 -12.86 -5.38 -4.78
CA ALA A 186 -13.30 -4.64 -3.60
C ALA A 186 -12.10 -3.96 -2.93
N SER A 187 -11.00 -4.69 -2.73
CA SER A 187 -9.76 -4.13 -2.14
C SER A 187 -9.16 -3.01 -3.00
N LEU A 188 -9.18 -3.16 -4.33
CA LEU A 188 -8.75 -2.11 -5.25
C LEU A 188 -9.66 -0.88 -5.18
N THR A 189 -10.98 -1.08 -5.16
CA THR A 189 -11.96 0.01 -5.03
C THR A 189 -11.76 0.79 -3.72
N ASP A 190 -11.49 0.07 -2.62
CA ASP A 190 -11.19 0.68 -1.33
C ASP A 190 -9.90 1.52 -1.37
N LEU A 191 -8.88 1.11 -2.13
CA LEU A 191 -7.66 1.89 -2.36
C LEU A 191 -7.86 3.06 -3.36
N GLU A 192 -8.73 2.93 -4.35
CA GLU A 192 -9.05 4.01 -5.29
C GLU A 192 -9.90 5.10 -4.64
N ALA A 193 -10.82 4.74 -3.74
CA ALA A 193 -11.51 5.70 -2.87
C ALA A 193 -10.51 6.52 -2.03
N LEU A 194 -9.30 5.95 -1.87
CA LEU A 194 -8.12 6.57 -1.32
C LEU A 194 -7.19 7.15 -2.41
N GLY A 195 -7.73 7.65 -3.52
CA GLY A 195 -7.07 8.63 -4.39
C GLY A 195 -5.87 8.14 -5.20
N GLY A 196 -5.70 6.83 -5.40
CA GLY A 196 -4.72 6.28 -6.34
C GLY A 196 -5.25 6.34 -7.77
N ALA A 197 -4.71 7.25 -8.60
CA ALA A 197 -5.18 7.46 -9.98
C ALA A 197 -4.38 6.67 -11.05
N ASP A 198 -3.24 6.07 -10.68
CA ASP A 198 -2.23 5.57 -11.63
C ASP A 198 -2.28 4.05 -11.87
N GLY A 199 -3.40 3.40 -11.54
CA GLY A 199 -3.60 1.96 -11.71
C GLY A 199 -2.72 1.09 -10.81
N VAL A 200 -2.77 -0.23 -11.05
CA VAL A 200 -2.05 -1.22 -10.23
C VAL A 200 -0.63 -1.42 -10.74
N THR A 201 0.19 -0.39 -10.55
CA THR A 201 1.64 -0.41 -10.83
C THR A 201 2.43 -0.37 -9.52
N ALA A 202 3.70 -0.79 -9.56
CA ALA A 202 4.59 -0.65 -8.41
C ALA A 202 4.69 0.82 -7.96
N GLU A 203 4.79 1.76 -8.90
CA GLU A 203 4.83 3.19 -8.58
C GLU A 203 3.50 3.70 -8.03
N GLY A 204 2.38 3.33 -8.66
CA GLY A 204 1.04 3.72 -8.23
C GLY A 204 0.73 3.29 -6.79
N LEU A 205 0.96 2.01 -6.46
CA LEU A 205 0.74 1.49 -5.10
C LEU A 205 1.68 2.11 -4.08
N ARG A 206 2.96 2.32 -4.41
CA ARG A 206 3.92 2.99 -3.51
C ARG A 206 3.54 4.44 -3.25
N SER A 207 3.16 5.17 -4.30
CA SER A 207 2.71 6.56 -4.21
C SER A 207 1.45 6.65 -3.35
N ALA A 208 0.47 5.76 -3.58
CA ALA A 208 -0.74 5.68 -2.78
C ALA A 208 -0.44 5.41 -1.30
N LEU A 209 0.43 4.42 -1.00
CA LEU A 209 0.82 4.12 0.38
C LEU A 209 1.50 5.33 1.04
N ARG A 210 2.43 5.99 0.36
CA ARG A 210 3.12 7.18 0.86
C ARG A 210 2.13 8.28 1.22
N VAL A 211 1.26 8.64 0.28
CA VAL A 211 0.26 9.71 0.47
C VAL A 211 -0.64 9.37 1.65
N ARG A 212 -1.12 8.13 1.76
CA ARG A 212 -2.01 7.73 2.85
C ARG A 212 -1.35 7.68 4.21
N ILE A 213 -0.09 7.26 4.29
CA ILE A 213 0.66 7.32 5.54
C ILE A 213 0.95 8.76 5.97
N GLN A 214 1.19 9.68 5.03
CA GLN A 214 1.37 11.10 5.32
C GLN A 214 0.06 11.77 5.78
N GLU A 215 -1.07 11.47 5.13
CA GLU A 215 -2.39 11.98 5.53
C GLU A 215 -2.87 11.39 6.86
N ALA A 216 -2.60 10.10 7.09
CA ALA A 216 -2.74 9.44 8.38
C ALA A 216 -1.64 9.86 9.38
N GLY A 217 -0.80 10.83 9.01
CA GLY A 217 0.37 11.27 9.76
C GLY A 217 0.02 12.09 11.01
N VAL A 218 0.98 12.89 11.43
CA VAL A 218 1.01 13.58 12.73
C VAL A 218 -0.25 14.43 13.01
N ARG A 219 -0.95 14.12 14.11
CA ARG A 219 -2.11 14.89 14.62
C ARG A 219 -1.75 16.19 15.34
#